data_AF-A0A6A0ADA8-F1
#
_entry.id   AF-A0A6A0ADA8-F1
#
_cell.length_a   1.000
_cell.length_b   1.000
_cell.length_c   1.000
_cell.angle_alpha   90.00
_cell.angle_beta   90.00
_cell.angle_gamma   90.00
#
_symmetry.space_group_name_H-M   'P 1'
#
loop_
_entity.id
_entity.type
_entity.pdbx_description
1 polymer ?
#
loop_
_entity_poly.entity_id
_entity_poly.type
_entity_poly.pdbx_seq_one_letter_code
_entity_poly.pdbx_strand_id
1 'polypeptide(L)'
;MAAHSRAGRTSYALQGMRLVLWYCRSAVVPTWASDPPRLPCGLCVDAIYSHDKEQQGVNCPQEVFCCLEEQLDGLAQGAPQAYILEARATNIRKFQQAMAHLLAHPRQRPQQQQVVGRPLWELSGP
;
A
#
# COMPACT_ATOMS: atom_id res chain seq x y z
N MET A 1 9.85 52.62 -0.01
CA MET A 1 9.71 51.81 -1.23
C MET A 1 9.80 50.35 -0.84
N ALA A 2 8.85 49.55 -1.31
CA ALA A 2 8.57 48.20 -0.87
C ALA A 2 9.53 47.15 -1.45
N ALA A 3 9.70 46.03 -0.73
CA ALA A 3 9.86 44.72 -1.34
C ALA A 3 9.39 43.64 -0.35
N HIS A 4 8.09 43.32 -0.40
CA HIS A 4 7.56 42.07 0.13
C HIS A 4 8.08 40.93 -0.75
N SER A 5 9.09 40.17 -0.32
CA SER A 5 9.43 38.91 -0.97
C SER A 5 8.53 37.81 -0.41
N ARG A 6 7.30 37.74 -0.93
CA ARG A 6 6.38 36.62 -0.73
C ARG A 6 6.88 35.46 -1.58
N ALA A 7 7.91 34.76 -1.11
CA ALA A 7 8.33 33.48 -1.68
C ALA A 7 7.27 32.44 -1.30
N GLY A 8 6.15 32.46 -2.02
CA GLY A 8 5.18 31.38 -2.00
C GLY A 8 5.84 30.13 -2.56
N ARG A 9 6.48 29.33 -1.69
CA ARG A 9 6.64 27.91 -1.97
C ARG A 9 5.23 27.37 -2.07
N THR A 10 4.74 27.22 -3.29
CA THR A 10 3.61 26.34 -3.58
C THR A 10 4.06 24.92 -3.25
N SER A 11 4.06 24.59 -1.96
CA SER A 11 3.86 23.23 -1.49
C SER A 11 2.48 22.87 -2.02
N TYR A 12 2.41 22.31 -3.23
CA TYR A 12 1.22 21.59 -3.64
C TYR A 12 1.02 20.54 -2.55
N ALA A 13 0.01 20.72 -1.70
CA ALA A 13 -0.41 19.65 -0.84
C ALA A 13 -0.70 18.49 -1.78
N LEU A 14 0.03 17.37 -1.66
CA LEU A 14 -0.25 16.15 -2.42
C LEU A 14 -1.55 15.48 -1.94
N GLN A 15 -2.54 16.29 -1.54
CA GLN A 15 -3.88 15.86 -1.18
C GLN A 15 -4.47 15.11 -2.36
N GLY A 16 -4.46 13.78 -2.26
CA GLY A 16 -5.01 12.88 -3.27
C GLY A 16 -3.99 12.14 -4.13
N MET A 17 -2.68 12.32 -3.94
CA MET A 17 -1.72 11.40 -4.56
C MET A 17 -1.71 10.06 -3.83
N ARG A 18 -1.66 9.01 -4.65
CA ARG A 18 -1.58 7.63 -4.18
C ARG A 18 -0.57 6.87 -5.01
N LEU A 19 0.29 6.14 -4.33
CA LEU A 19 1.19 5.16 -4.91
C LEU A 19 0.64 3.76 -4.60
N VAL A 20 0.53 2.91 -5.62
CA VAL A 20 0.21 1.49 -5.46
C VAL A 20 1.43 0.70 -5.91
N LEU A 21 2.13 0.08 -4.96
CA LEU A 21 3.24 -0.81 -5.21
C LEU A 21 2.70 -2.20 -5.55
N TRP A 22 2.99 -2.70 -6.74
CA TRP A 22 2.79 -4.12 -7.02
C TRP A 22 4.14 -4.84 -6.90
N TYR A 23 4.30 -5.67 -5.87
CA TYR A 23 5.50 -6.46 -5.63
C TYR A 23 5.26 -7.94 -5.96
N CYS A 24 6.17 -8.57 -6.70
CA CYS A 24 5.98 -9.94 -7.22
C CYS A 24 7.12 -10.91 -6.85
N ARG A 25 8.20 -10.42 -6.24
CA ARG A 25 9.42 -11.21 -6.02
C ARG A 25 9.38 -11.88 -4.67
N SER A 26 8.99 -13.15 -4.61
CA SER A 26 8.92 -13.88 -3.34
C SER A 26 10.23 -14.48 -2.86
N ALA A 27 11.28 -14.49 -3.68
CA ALA A 27 12.60 -15.01 -3.33
C ALA A 27 13.56 -13.93 -2.80
N VAL A 28 13.15 -12.66 -2.78
CA VAL A 28 13.99 -11.54 -2.38
C VAL A 28 13.21 -10.60 -1.50
N VAL A 29 13.68 -10.47 -0.26
CA VAL A 29 13.19 -9.48 0.71
C VAL A 29 13.49 -8.08 0.17
N PRO A 30 12.48 -7.20 0.06
CA PRO A 30 12.67 -5.85 -0.47
C PRO A 30 13.56 -5.03 0.45
N THR A 31 14.52 -4.31 -0.12
CA THR A 31 15.42 -3.41 0.62
C THR A 31 15.44 -2.04 -0.03
N TRP A 32 15.63 -1.01 0.78
CA TRP A 32 15.98 0.31 0.27
C TRP A 32 17.42 0.31 -0.24
N ALA A 33 17.68 0.94 -1.38
CA ALA A 33 19.05 1.13 -1.87
C ALA A 33 19.86 2.09 -0.98
N SER A 34 19.18 2.88 -0.15
CA SER A 34 19.72 3.88 0.76
C SER A 34 18.79 4.04 1.97
N ASP A 35 18.84 5.16 2.69
CA ASP A 35 17.85 5.44 3.73
C ASP A 35 16.40 5.46 3.18
N PRO A 36 15.40 5.03 3.99
CA PRO A 36 14.00 5.11 3.60
C PRO A 36 13.61 6.55 3.22
N PRO A 37 12.89 6.76 2.10
CA PRO A 37 12.54 8.10 1.65
C PRO A 37 11.55 8.75 2.62
N ARG A 38 11.74 10.04 2.91
CA ARG A 38 10.71 10.85 3.56
C ARG A 38 9.62 11.18 2.54
N LEU A 39 8.45 10.58 2.70
CA LEU A 39 7.33 10.84 1.82
C LEU A 39 6.73 12.24 2.07
N PRO A 40 6.22 12.91 1.02
CA PRO A 40 5.48 14.15 1.21
C PRO A 40 4.19 13.91 2.02
N CYS A 41 3.81 14.89 2.83
CA CYS A 41 2.58 14.84 3.62
C CYS A 41 1.35 14.62 2.72
N GLY A 42 0.52 13.64 3.08
CA GLY A 42 -0.71 13.29 2.36
C GLY A 42 -0.55 12.29 1.22
N LEU A 43 0.68 11.84 0.89
CA LEU A 43 0.88 10.71 -0.03
C LEU A 43 0.45 9.40 0.65
N CYS A 44 -0.53 8.72 0.08
CA CYS A 44 -0.90 7.38 0.51
C CYS A 44 -0.13 6.33 -0.28
N VAL A 45 0.41 5.32 0.39
CA VAL A 45 1.11 4.20 -0.26
C VAL A 45 0.39 2.91 0.10
N ASP A 46 -0.06 2.18 -0.91
CA ASP A 46 -0.61 0.84 -0.78
C ASP A 46 0.29 -0.17 -1.48
N ALA A 47 0.18 -1.43 -1.11
CA ALA A 47 0.83 -2.52 -1.82
C ALA A 47 -0.12 -3.68 -2.15
N ILE A 48 0.14 -4.30 -3.30
CA ILE A 48 -0.30 -5.64 -3.62
C ILE A 48 0.95 -6.52 -3.70
N TYR A 49 1.02 -7.53 -2.85
CA TYR A 49 2.03 -8.56 -2.92
C TYR A 49 1.48 -9.79 -3.62
N SER A 50 2.08 -10.15 -4.75
CA SER A 50 1.76 -11.39 -5.46
C SER A 50 2.90 -12.38 -5.44
N HIS A 51 2.59 -13.63 -5.13
CA HIS A 51 3.59 -14.68 -5.06
C HIS A 51 3.02 -16.06 -5.34
N ASP A 52 3.90 -16.99 -5.69
CA ASP A 52 3.57 -18.41 -5.71
C ASP A 52 3.55 -19.01 -4.31
N LYS A 53 3.10 -20.26 -4.21
CA LYS A 53 3.19 -21.02 -2.96
C LYS A 53 4.65 -21.05 -2.48
N GLU A 54 4.82 -21.04 -1.17
CA GLU A 54 6.12 -21.26 -0.55
C GLU A 54 6.75 -22.57 -1.04
N GLN A 55 8.01 -22.47 -1.42
CA GLN A 55 8.86 -23.52 -1.93
C GLN A 55 10.18 -23.44 -1.17
N GLN A 56 10.43 -24.45 -0.33
CA GLN A 56 11.58 -24.49 0.56
C GLN A 56 12.89 -24.35 -0.23
N GLY A 57 13.73 -23.40 0.19
CA GLY A 57 15.01 -23.11 -0.47
C GLY A 57 14.90 -22.37 -1.82
N VAL A 58 13.69 -21.99 -2.25
CA VAL A 58 13.44 -21.26 -3.50
C VAL A 58 12.90 -19.86 -3.23
N ASN A 59 11.93 -19.73 -2.32
CA ASN A 59 11.33 -18.46 -1.96
C ASN A 59 10.97 -18.37 -0.47
N CYS A 60 10.68 -17.15 0.00
CA CYS A 60 10.36 -16.83 1.40
C CYS A 60 9.19 -15.82 1.48
N PRO A 61 7.99 -16.18 0.98
CA PRO A 61 6.91 -15.21 0.81
C PRO A 61 6.44 -14.57 2.12
N GLN A 62 6.52 -15.28 3.24
CA GLN A 62 6.17 -14.73 4.56
C GLN A 62 7.15 -13.63 4.99
N GLU A 63 8.45 -13.85 4.82
CA GLU A 63 9.49 -12.86 5.15
C GLU A 63 9.33 -11.60 4.28
N VAL A 64 9.05 -11.79 2.99
CA VAL A 64 8.77 -10.68 2.08
C VAL A 64 7.54 -9.89 2.52
N PHE A 65 6.45 -10.57 2.89
CA PHE A 65 5.22 -9.90 3.33
C PHE A 65 5.44 -9.10 4.60
N CYS A 66 6.06 -9.70 5.63
CA CYS A 66 6.37 -8.98 6.88
C CYS A 66 7.26 -7.76 6.63
N CYS A 67 8.27 -7.88 5.76
CA CYS A 67 9.12 -6.75 5.41
C CYS A 67 8.34 -5.62 4.70
N LEU A 68 7.43 -5.98 3.79
CA LEU A 68 6.57 -4.99 3.13
C LEU A 68 5.66 -4.26 4.13
N GLU A 69 5.08 -4.97 5.11
CA GLU A 69 4.29 -4.35 6.19
C GLU A 69 5.11 -3.33 6.96
N GLU A 70 6.27 -3.74 7.48
CA GLU A 70 7.17 -2.88 8.25
C GLU A 70 7.60 -1.64 7.46
N GLN A 71 7.93 -1.81 6.18
CA GLN A 71 8.34 -0.68 5.32
C GLN A 71 7.18 0.28 5.05
N LEU A 72 5.97 -0.23 4.79
CA LEU A 72 4.79 0.62 4.55
C LEU A 72 4.39 1.39 5.81
N ASP A 73 4.44 0.74 6.98
CA ASP A 73 4.18 1.39 8.26
C ASP A 73 5.19 2.50 8.55
N GLY A 74 6.48 2.27 8.26
CA GLY A 74 7.53 3.28 8.38
C GLY A 74 7.33 4.51 7.49
N LEU A 75 6.68 4.33 6.34
CA LEU A 75 6.38 5.39 5.36
C LEU A 75 5.12 6.20 5.72
N ALA A 76 4.23 5.70 6.58
CA ALA A 76 2.88 6.23 6.81
C ALA A 76 2.81 7.53 7.65
N GLN A 77 3.92 8.25 7.85
CA GLN A 77 3.96 9.43 8.71
C GLN A 77 3.02 10.55 8.23
N GLY A 78 1.89 10.74 8.93
CA GLY A 78 0.90 11.76 8.60
C GLY A 78 0.04 11.46 7.37
N ALA A 79 0.04 10.21 6.90
CA ALA A 79 -0.76 9.75 5.77
C ALA A 79 -1.94 8.86 6.23
N PRO A 80 -2.99 8.69 5.39
CA PRO A 80 -4.02 7.67 5.64
C PRO A 80 -3.41 6.27 5.73
N GLN A 81 -3.99 5.39 6.55
CA GLN A 81 -3.55 4.00 6.74
C GLN A 81 -3.38 3.30 5.38
N ALA A 82 -2.22 2.66 5.17
CA ALA A 82 -1.91 1.85 3.99
C ALA A 82 -2.72 0.55 3.95
N TYR A 83 -3.04 0.06 2.75
CA TYR A 83 -3.46 -1.31 2.52
C TYR A 83 -2.29 -2.12 1.99
N ILE A 84 -2.11 -3.33 2.52
CA ILE A 84 -1.19 -4.36 2.02
C ILE A 84 -1.99 -5.63 1.71
N LEU A 85 -2.21 -5.89 0.42
CA LEU A 85 -3.08 -6.95 -0.04
C LEU A 85 -2.25 -8.09 -0.62
N GLU A 86 -2.56 -9.33 -0.25
CA GLU A 86 -1.83 -10.51 -0.70
C GLU A 86 -2.66 -11.35 -1.68
N ALA A 87 -2.08 -11.70 -2.84
CA ALA A 87 -2.72 -12.56 -3.82
C ALA A 87 -1.76 -13.59 -4.41
N ARG A 88 -2.13 -14.87 -4.37
CA ARG A 88 -1.35 -15.88 -5.11
C ARG A 88 -1.36 -15.59 -6.60
N ALA A 89 -0.23 -15.74 -7.28
CA ALA A 89 -0.08 -15.43 -8.71
C ALA A 89 -1.07 -16.20 -9.60
N THR A 90 -1.42 -17.42 -9.21
CA THR A 90 -2.40 -18.26 -9.92
C THR A 90 -3.86 -17.92 -9.61
N ASN A 91 -4.14 -17.03 -8.66
CA ASN A 91 -5.49 -16.67 -8.23
C ASN A 91 -5.90 -15.28 -8.74
N ILE A 92 -6.28 -15.23 -10.02
CA ILE A 92 -6.74 -13.99 -10.67
C ILE A 92 -7.93 -13.34 -9.97
N ARG A 93 -8.84 -14.13 -9.37
CA ARG A 93 -10.00 -13.60 -8.66
C ARG A 93 -9.58 -12.82 -7.41
N LYS A 94 -8.65 -13.38 -6.62
CA LYS A 94 -8.12 -12.70 -5.42
C LYS A 94 -7.35 -11.44 -5.79
N PHE A 95 -6.60 -11.47 -6.90
CA PHE A 95 -5.94 -10.26 -7.43
C PHE A 95 -6.95 -9.19 -7.85
N GLN A 96 -8.00 -9.54 -8.59
CA GLN A 96 -9.06 -8.62 -8.98
C GLN A 96 -9.80 -8.03 -7.77
N GLN A 97 -10.07 -8.85 -6.75
CA GLN A 97 -10.65 -8.38 -5.48
C GLN A 97 -9.72 -7.38 -4.78
N ALA A 98 -8.42 -7.67 -4.71
CA ALA A 98 -7.43 -6.76 -4.15
C ALA A 98 -7.44 -5.42 -4.90
N MET A 99 -7.40 -5.43 -6.23
CA MET A 99 -7.49 -4.23 -7.07
C MET A 99 -8.81 -3.47 -6.84
N ALA A 100 -9.94 -4.17 -6.69
CA ALA A 100 -11.24 -3.55 -6.43
C ALA A 100 -11.27 -2.81 -5.08
N HIS A 101 -10.67 -3.37 -4.03
CA HIS A 101 -10.53 -2.68 -2.74
C HIS A 101 -9.69 -1.40 -2.85
N LEU A 102 -8.72 -1.40 -3.76
CA LEU A 102 -7.96 -0.20 -4.07
C LEU A 102 -8.75 0.83 -4.90
N LEU A 103 -9.99 0.62 -5.32
CA LEU A 103 -10.77 1.70 -5.96
C LEU A 103 -11.29 2.73 -4.95
N ALA A 104 -11.41 2.36 -3.68
CA ALA A 104 -11.91 3.25 -2.63
C ALA A 104 -10.92 4.40 -2.36
N HIS A 105 -11.45 5.61 -2.13
CA HIS A 105 -10.63 6.78 -1.82
C HIS A 105 -9.88 6.58 -0.49
N PRO A 106 -8.55 6.81 -0.42
CA PRO A 106 -7.75 6.49 0.78
C PRO A 106 -8.23 7.11 2.10
N ARG A 107 -8.88 8.28 2.05
CA ARG A 107 -9.45 8.95 3.24
C ARG A 107 -10.86 8.50 3.63
N GLN A 108 -11.55 7.76 2.75
CA GLN A 108 -12.95 7.34 2.93
C GLN A 108 -13.09 5.82 3.06
N ARG A 109 -12.04 5.07 2.73
CA ARG A 109 -12.04 3.61 2.87
C ARG A 109 -12.00 3.21 4.35
N PRO A 110 -12.67 2.12 4.73
CA PRO A 110 -12.54 1.53 6.07
C PRO A 110 -11.11 1.04 6.32
N GLN A 111 -10.81 0.61 7.56
CA GLN A 111 -9.52 -0.03 7.83
C GLN A 111 -9.44 -1.39 7.13
N GLN A 112 -8.26 -1.82 6.71
CA GLN A 112 -8.10 -3.09 5.96
C GLN A 112 -8.73 -4.28 6.71
N GLN A 113 -8.57 -4.34 8.02
CA GLN A 113 -9.12 -5.40 8.88
C GLN A 113 -10.66 -5.50 8.80
N GLN A 114 -11.35 -4.39 8.50
CA GLN A 114 -12.80 -4.35 8.35
C GLN A 114 -13.26 -4.84 6.98
N VAL A 115 -12.36 -4.82 5.99
CA VAL A 115 -12.63 -5.23 4.60
C VAL A 115 -12.27 -6.69 4.35
N VAL A 116 -11.18 -7.16 4.96
CA VAL A 116 -10.63 -8.51 4.77
C VAL A 116 -11.44 -9.58 5.52
N GLY A 117 -12.47 -9.19 6.29
CA GLY A 117 -13.19 -10.07 7.20
C GLY A 117 -14.58 -10.56 6.79
N ARG A 118 -15.16 -10.15 5.64
CA ARG A 118 -16.45 -10.70 5.19
C ARG A 118 -16.51 -10.83 3.67
N PRO A 119 -16.91 -11.99 3.13
CA PRO A 119 -17.34 -12.09 1.75
C PRO A 119 -18.42 -11.04 1.45
N LEU A 120 -18.34 -10.37 0.30
CA LEU A 120 -19.31 -9.32 -0.09
C LEU A 120 -20.78 -9.81 -0.07
N TRP A 121 -21.02 -11.12 -0.16
CA TRP A 121 -22.36 -11.70 -0.04
C TRP A 121 -22.87 -11.79 1.42
N GLU A 122 -22.00 -11.71 2.44
CA GLU A 122 -22.40 -11.60 3.85
C GLU A 122 -22.71 -10.16 4.29
N LEU A 123 -22.35 -9.16 3.46
CA LEU A 123 -22.81 -7.78 3.61
C LEU A 123 -24.19 -7.57 2.96
N SER A 124 -24.71 -8.60 2.31
CA SER A 124 -26.03 -8.63 1.68
C SER A 124 -26.98 -9.54 2.47
N GLY A 125 -27.49 -9.03 3.61
CA GLY A 125 -28.80 -9.45 4.10
C GLY A 125 -28.99 -9.45 5.63
N PRO A 126 -30.24 -9.36 6.11
CA PRO A 126 -31.44 -8.84 5.42
C PRO A 126 -31.51 -7.31 5.40
#